data_AF-A0A318SBI0-F1
#
_entry.id   AF-A0A318SBI0-F1
#
_cell.length_a   1.000
_cell.length_b   1.000
_cell.length_c   1.000
_cell.angle_alpha   90.00
_cell.angle_beta   90.00
_cell.angle_gamma   90.00
#
_symmetry.space_group_name_H-M   'P 1'
#
loop_
_entity.id
_entity.type
_entity.pdbx_description
1 polymer ?
#
loop_
_entity_poly.entity_id
_entity_poly.type
_entity_poly.pdbx_seq_one_letter_code
_entity_poly.pdbx_strand_id
1 'polypeptide(L)'
;MQLKRSISLASVILLTATLVACSSGGTSAPPPTPPASGAFDLTVSTDKLPVITGTSATVTVNVARQGSFNGPVSLSLAGLPSGASSAPVTIAEGQSSATLTVSALGTASHSQPTTVALTGASNSGTVTKNVTVTVRGPAGSLDTTFGANGIAVTPIGIGEDVPYAMAVQDDGKLVVVGSTMNSTTSSDFAVVRYTRDGALDSTFGQGGKVVVDFAGKSDIARAVAIDAQGRVVVAGGVTSAADKERFGVVRLTATGARDGSFGQNGLATLDFGGESRAQAVLVTPSAIVVGGQATVDTTTGVDFAVARLTQTGALDASFGTGGKVTTAVASGNGGDAVRALALQGTRIVAAGGDGDFKAVRYTTAGVLDASFAAGGKLGTVFGGDIATVNAVTVDAQGRLVLAGQRQNDTAIVRLNENGAFDASFGSGGKQVVPISAANWDAATGVAVQSDGKLVLGGWAYEGGSSAGNFAVTRLTASGQLDASFGQGGTTVTSVAPGSKADEVRAVVLQPDERIPATRVVAVGVRNDSNQDFALTRYWP
;
A
#
# COMPACT_ATOMS: atom_id res chain seq x y z
N MET A 1 12.90 -4.28 -9.53
CA MET A 1 14.23 -4.21 -8.88
C MET A 1 14.38 -2.83 -8.27
N GLN A 2 14.27 -2.71 -6.94
CA GLN A 2 14.51 -1.46 -6.24
C GLN A 2 15.99 -1.08 -6.34
N LEU A 3 16.25 0.19 -6.67
CA LEU A 3 17.57 0.78 -6.77
C LEU A 3 18.33 0.60 -5.45
N LYS A 4 19.29 -0.34 -5.43
CA LYS A 4 20.45 -0.24 -4.55
C LYS A 4 21.34 0.89 -5.08
N ARG A 5 21.53 1.90 -4.26
CA ARG A 5 22.49 3.00 -4.47
C ARG A 5 23.87 2.41 -4.76
N SER A 6 24.35 2.56 -5.99
CA SER A 6 25.76 2.43 -6.35
C SER A 6 26.48 3.70 -5.91
N ILE A 7 27.22 3.63 -4.81
CA ILE A 7 28.23 4.63 -4.45
C ILE A 7 29.37 4.45 -5.45
N SER A 8 29.54 5.41 -6.35
CA SER A 8 30.65 5.48 -7.29
C SER A 8 31.94 5.84 -6.53
N LEU A 9 32.84 4.86 -6.39
CA LEU A 9 34.25 5.12 -6.08
C LEU A 9 34.93 5.66 -7.34
N ALA A 10 35.33 6.93 -7.34
CA ALA A 10 36.46 7.44 -8.12
C ALA A 10 36.82 8.86 -7.66
N SER A 11 37.88 8.98 -6.87
CA SER A 11 38.85 10.08 -6.94
C SER A 11 40.01 9.75 -6.00
N VAL A 12 40.98 9.01 -6.55
CA VAL A 12 42.33 8.88 -6.00
C VAL A 12 43.03 10.20 -6.28
N ILE A 13 43.23 11.04 -5.26
CA ILE A 13 44.19 12.13 -5.31
C ILE A 13 45.38 11.70 -4.46
N LEU A 14 46.44 11.33 -5.16
CA LEU A 14 47.78 11.10 -4.63
C LEU A 14 48.36 12.47 -4.25
N LEU A 15 48.38 12.81 -2.96
CA LEU A 15 49.15 13.95 -2.47
C LEU A 15 50.47 13.43 -1.89
N THR A 16 51.54 13.60 -2.67
CA THR A 16 52.92 13.36 -2.26
C THR A 16 53.29 14.31 -1.12
N ALA A 17 53.60 13.77 0.05
CA ALA A 17 54.16 14.52 1.16
C ALA A 17 55.65 14.77 0.92
N THR A 18 56.01 16.02 0.60
CA THR A 18 57.40 16.50 0.71
C THR A 18 57.64 16.95 2.14
N LEU A 19 58.53 16.25 2.85
CA LEU A 19 59.04 16.69 4.15
C LEU A 19 59.82 18.00 3.97
N VAL A 20 59.36 19.07 4.61
CA VAL A 20 60.19 20.23 4.94
C VAL A 20 60.27 20.29 6.46
N ALA A 21 61.45 20.00 6.99
CA ALA A 21 61.77 20.18 8.39
C ALA A 21 62.01 21.67 8.67
N CYS A 22 61.07 22.31 9.37
CA CYS A 22 61.30 23.58 10.03
C CYS A 22 61.07 23.37 11.53
N SER A 23 62.16 23.45 12.30
CA SER A 23 62.13 23.47 13.75
C SER A 23 61.71 24.85 14.24
N SER A 24 60.55 24.95 14.89
CA SER A 24 60.26 26.05 15.82
C SER A 24 59.51 25.49 17.02
N GLY A 25 60.14 25.64 18.19
CA GLY A 25 59.59 25.20 19.47
C GLY A 25 58.38 26.04 19.83
N GLY A 26 57.20 25.43 19.74
CA GLY A 26 55.97 25.91 20.34
C GLY A 26 55.32 24.76 21.07
N THR A 27 55.23 24.85 22.40
CA THR A 27 54.48 23.91 23.24
C THR A 27 52.99 24.05 22.91
N SER A 28 52.50 23.30 21.92
CA SER A 28 51.07 23.14 21.72
C SER A 28 50.50 22.38 22.92
N ALA A 29 49.44 22.92 23.53
CA ALA A 29 48.66 22.19 24.52
C ALA A 29 48.30 20.80 23.97
N PRO A 30 48.23 19.75 24.82
CA PRO A 30 47.83 18.43 24.36
C PRO A 30 46.48 18.55 23.64
N PRO A 31 46.22 17.73 22.62
CA PRO A 31 44.87 17.62 22.07
C PRO A 31 43.90 17.38 23.23
N PRO A 32 42.70 17.98 23.23
CA PRO A 32 41.71 17.66 24.26
C PRO A 32 41.59 16.14 24.32
N THR A 33 41.80 15.60 25.51
CA THR A 33 41.67 14.16 25.78
C THR A 33 40.36 13.71 25.15
N PRO A 34 40.35 12.67 24.30
CA PRO A 34 39.10 12.09 23.84
C PRO A 34 38.21 11.85 25.07
N PRO A 35 36.90 12.16 25.02
CA PRO A 35 36.02 11.90 26.15
C PRO A 35 36.28 10.48 26.63
N ALA A 36 36.45 10.32 27.95
CA ALA A 36 36.78 9.02 28.53
C ALA A 36 35.85 7.97 27.93
N SER A 37 36.43 7.05 27.14
CA SER A 37 35.70 5.91 26.61
C SER A 37 35.06 5.23 27.81
N GLY A 38 33.72 5.17 27.84
CA GLY A 38 33.01 4.45 28.88
C GLY A 38 33.58 3.04 29.04
N ALA A 39 33.51 2.48 30.25
CA ALA A 39 34.07 1.18 30.58
C ALA A 39 33.53 0.02 29.72
N PHE A 40 32.38 0.23 29.07
CA PHE A 40 31.80 -0.65 28.09
C PHE A 40 30.85 0.12 27.15
N ASP A 41 30.46 -0.51 26.05
CA ASP A 41 29.34 -0.07 25.18
C ASP A 41 28.37 -1.24 24.96
N LEU A 42 27.14 -0.91 24.55
CA LEU A 42 26.07 -1.87 24.28
C LEU A 42 25.73 -1.91 22.79
N THR A 43 25.50 -3.11 22.27
CA THR A 43 24.84 -3.33 20.98
C THR A 43 23.67 -4.30 21.16
N VAL A 44 22.68 -4.20 20.28
CA VAL A 44 21.48 -5.05 20.31
C VAL A 44 21.32 -5.79 18.99
N SER A 45 20.78 -7.01 19.03
CA SER A 45 20.50 -7.80 17.82
C SER A 45 19.39 -7.18 16.95
N THR A 46 18.54 -6.34 17.55
CA THR A 46 17.55 -5.52 16.85
C THR A 46 17.21 -4.30 17.71
N ASP A 47 16.94 -3.18 17.05
CA ASP A 47 16.41 -1.96 17.65
C ASP A 47 14.88 -1.95 17.71
N LYS A 48 14.19 -2.89 17.04
CA LYS A 48 12.72 -2.97 16.98
C LYS A 48 12.24 -4.32 17.49
N LEU A 49 11.54 -4.31 18.62
CA LEU A 49 11.08 -5.50 19.31
C LEU A 49 9.54 -5.54 19.37
N PRO A 50 8.86 -6.10 18.35
CA PRO A 50 7.43 -6.36 18.42
C PRO A 50 7.14 -7.55 19.35
N VAL A 51 6.19 -7.38 20.26
CA VAL A 51 5.73 -8.41 21.21
C VAL A 51 4.26 -8.68 20.94
N ILE A 52 3.91 -9.93 20.65
CA ILE A 52 2.49 -10.32 20.47
C ILE A 52 1.84 -10.44 21.85
N THR A 53 0.61 -9.93 22.01
CA THR A 53 -0.18 -10.08 23.24
C THR A 53 -0.24 -11.54 23.69
N GLY A 54 -0.02 -11.77 24.99
CA GLY A 54 0.02 -13.12 25.57
C GLY A 54 1.29 -13.91 25.29
N THR A 55 2.29 -13.31 24.64
CA THR A 55 3.57 -13.96 24.29
C THR A 55 4.76 -13.15 24.80
N SER A 56 5.96 -13.60 24.46
CA SER A 56 7.20 -12.88 24.70
C SER A 56 8.06 -12.77 23.44
N ALA A 57 8.91 -11.75 23.41
CA ALA A 57 9.95 -11.58 22.41
C ALA A 57 11.29 -11.32 23.10
N THR A 58 12.37 -11.66 22.41
CA THR A 58 13.72 -11.59 22.96
C THR A 58 14.62 -10.69 22.14
N VAL A 59 15.48 -9.94 22.82
CA VAL A 59 16.59 -9.19 22.20
C VAL A 59 17.89 -9.65 22.82
N THR A 60 18.90 -9.93 21.99
CA THR A 60 20.25 -10.20 22.49
C THR A 60 20.97 -8.87 22.65
N VAL A 61 21.49 -8.63 23.86
CA VAL A 61 22.29 -7.46 24.18
C VAL A 61 23.74 -7.91 24.32
N ASN A 62 24.64 -7.29 23.56
CA ASN A 62 26.08 -7.54 23.66
C ASN A 62 26.76 -6.37 24.38
N VAL A 63 27.75 -6.69 25.21
CA VAL A 63 28.59 -5.74 25.92
C VAL A 63 29.99 -5.79 25.31
N ALA A 64 30.42 -4.68 24.73
CA ALA A 64 31.80 -4.46 24.31
C ALA A 64 32.56 -3.77 25.43
N ARG A 65 33.39 -4.51 26.18
CA ARG A 65 34.15 -3.94 27.31
C ARG A 65 35.40 -3.21 26.83
N GLN A 66 35.77 -2.15 27.55
CA GLN A 66 36.87 -1.27 27.21
C GLN A 66 37.90 -1.23 28.34
N GLY A 67 39.19 -1.09 27.97
CA GLY A 67 40.28 -1.06 28.93
C GLY A 67 40.35 -2.33 29.78
N SER A 68 40.50 -2.16 31.09
CA SER A 68 40.58 -3.26 32.06
C SER A 68 39.23 -3.65 32.67
N PHE A 69 38.12 -3.08 32.20
CA PHE A 69 36.80 -3.42 32.74
C PHE A 69 36.42 -4.83 32.30
N ASN A 70 36.15 -5.72 33.26
CA ASN A 70 35.64 -7.07 32.99
C ASN A 70 34.32 -7.38 33.72
N GLY A 71 33.89 -6.48 34.62
CA GLY A 71 32.83 -6.72 35.59
C GLY A 71 31.45 -7.03 35.00
N PRO A 72 30.49 -7.40 35.87
CA PRO A 72 29.12 -7.67 35.47
C PRO A 72 28.41 -6.37 35.01
N VAL A 73 27.49 -6.51 34.05
CA VAL A 73 26.63 -5.43 33.56
C VAL A 73 25.17 -5.84 33.72
N SER A 74 24.44 -5.15 34.59
CA SER A 74 23.02 -5.36 34.84
C SER A 74 22.19 -4.61 33.80
N LEU A 75 21.39 -5.34 33.03
CA LEU A 75 20.51 -4.83 32.00
C LEU A 75 19.10 -4.64 32.55
N SER A 76 18.46 -3.52 32.22
CA SER A 76 17.06 -3.28 32.50
C SER A 76 16.40 -2.45 31.39
N LEU A 77 15.08 -2.60 31.25
CA LEU A 77 14.25 -1.79 30.37
C LEU A 77 13.36 -0.87 31.19
N ALA A 78 13.25 0.39 30.77
CA ALA A 78 12.36 1.38 31.36
C ALA A 78 11.50 2.06 30.29
N GLY A 79 10.23 2.34 30.62
CA GLY A 79 9.27 2.95 29.69
C GLY A 79 8.57 1.96 28.76
N LEU A 80 8.44 0.69 29.18
CA LEU A 80 7.71 -0.33 28.41
C LEU A 80 6.23 0.07 28.20
N PRO A 81 5.61 -0.33 27.06
CA PRO A 81 4.18 -0.13 26.84
C PRO A 81 3.32 -0.75 27.94
N SER A 82 2.10 -0.24 28.11
CA SER A 82 1.14 -0.77 29.07
C SER A 82 0.88 -2.26 28.87
N GLY A 83 0.95 -3.04 29.96
CA GLY A 83 0.78 -4.50 29.92
C GLY A 83 2.01 -5.28 29.44
N ALA A 84 3.12 -4.62 29.08
CA ALA A 84 4.39 -5.26 28.82
C ALA A 84 5.33 -5.20 30.04
N SER A 85 6.15 -6.23 30.23
CA SER A 85 7.11 -6.31 31.32
C SER A 85 8.40 -7.02 30.90
N SER A 86 9.48 -6.74 31.63
CA SER A 86 10.78 -7.40 31.49
C SER A 86 11.41 -7.53 32.86
N ALA A 87 12.02 -8.68 33.14
CA ALA A 87 12.91 -8.82 34.29
C ALA A 87 14.30 -8.26 33.95
N PRO A 88 15.04 -7.67 34.92
CA PRO A 88 16.44 -7.35 34.73
C PRO A 88 17.28 -8.61 34.47
N VAL A 89 18.33 -8.48 33.67
CA VAL A 89 19.24 -9.58 33.32
C VAL A 89 20.68 -9.12 33.50
N THR A 90 21.53 -9.92 34.14
CA THR A 90 22.94 -9.58 34.31
C THR A 90 23.79 -10.32 33.30
N ILE A 91 24.56 -9.58 32.50
CA ILE A 91 25.70 -10.14 31.77
C ILE A 91 26.82 -10.31 32.79
N ALA A 92 27.11 -11.55 33.16
CA ALA A 92 28.12 -11.87 34.15
C ALA A 92 29.53 -11.39 33.74
N GLU A 93 30.43 -11.34 34.73
CA GLU A 93 31.84 -11.04 34.50
C GLU A 93 32.44 -11.93 33.39
N GLY A 94 33.21 -11.34 32.48
CA GLY A 94 33.81 -12.05 31.35
C GLY A 94 32.86 -12.51 30.24
N GLN A 95 31.54 -12.41 30.42
CA GLN A 95 30.56 -12.77 29.38
C GLN A 95 30.28 -11.59 28.46
N SER A 96 30.10 -11.86 27.17
CA SER A 96 29.93 -10.82 26.14
C SER A 96 28.47 -10.47 25.83
N SER A 97 27.51 -11.28 26.26
CA SER A 97 26.10 -11.09 25.88
C SER A 97 25.12 -11.75 26.84
N ALA A 98 23.88 -11.27 26.84
CA ALA A 98 22.75 -11.98 27.42
C ALA A 98 21.47 -11.71 26.61
N THR A 99 20.50 -12.60 26.75
CA THR A 99 19.17 -12.44 26.18
C THR A 99 18.26 -11.75 27.19
N LEU A 100 17.61 -10.68 26.75
CA LEU A 100 16.60 -9.97 27.51
C LEU A 100 15.22 -10.28 26.90
N THR A 101 14.26 -10.63 27.76
CA THR A 101 12.92 -11.07 27.36
C THR A 101 11.88 -10.04 27.76
N VAL A 102 11.10 -9.58 26.78
CA VAL A 102 9.93 -8.73 27.01
C VAL A 102 8.67 -9.56 26.81
N SER A 103 7.80 -9.59 27.82
CA SER A 103 6.53 -10.32 27.79
C SER A 103 5.37 -9.34 27.76
N ALA A 104 4.29 -9.67 27.05
CA ALA A 104 3.04 -8.91 27.06
C ALA A 104 1.91 -9.79 27.62
N LEU A 105 1.09 -9.22 28.50
CA LEU A 105 -0.13 -9.89 28.97
C LEU A 105 -1.09 -10.17 27.79
N GLY A 106 -1.93 -11.20 27.89
CA GLY A 106 -2.96 -11.47 26.88
C GLY A 106 -3.97 -10.31 26.74
N THR A 107 -4.16 -9.55 27.83
CA THR A 107 -5.01 -8.36 27.90
C THR A 107 -4.26 -7.05 27.68
N ALA A 108 -2.98 -7.10 27.31
CA ALA A 108 -2.22 -5.87 27.05
C ALA A 108 -2.82 -5.14 25.85
N SER A 109 -3.02 -3.82 25.99
CA SER A 109 -3.45 -3.00 24.86
C SER A 109 -2.39 -2.99 23.78
N HIS A 110 -2.79 -3.01 22.51
CA HIS A 110 -1.85 -2.71 21.44
C HIS A 110 -1.27 -1.31 21.65
N SER A 111 0.00 -1.14 21.32
CA SER A 111 0.70 0.11 21.50
C SER A 111 1.17 0.66 20.17
N GLN A 112 1.19 1.99 20.06
CA GLN A 112 2.06 2.61 19.09
C GLN A 112 3.52 2.24 19.40
N PRO A 113 4.42 2.30 18.42
CA PRO A 113 5.84 2.05 18.63
C PRO A 113 6.40 2.97 19.72
N THR A 114 6.88 2.39 20.81
CA THR A 114 7.27 3.11 22.03
C THR A 114 8.79 3.04 22.20
N THR A 115 9.44 4.18 22.37
CA THR A 115 10.87 4.24 22.70
C THR A 115 11.09 3.80 24.15
N VAL A 116 11.86 2.74 24.34
CA VAL A 116 12.18 2.13 25.64
C VAL A 116 13.67 2.28 25.90
N ALA A 117 14.02 2.74 27.10
CA ALA A 117 15.41 2.88 27.51
C ALA A 117 15.96 1.53 27.97
N LEU A 118 16.91 0.98 27.21
CA LEU A 118 17.75 -0.15 27.60
C LEU A 118 18.97 0.39 28.35
N THR A 119 19.03 0.13 29.65
CA THR A 119 20.15 0.56 30.49
C THR A 119 21.01 -0.63 30.87
N GLY A 120 22.29 -0.57 30.57
CA GLY A 120 23.32 -1.40 31.19
C GLY A 120 23.99 -0.62 32.32
N ALA A 121 23.95 -1.15 33.53
CA ALA A 121 24.54 -0.54 34.72
C ALA A 121 25.63 -1.44 35.30
N SER A 122 26.74 -0.83 35.71
CA SER A 122 27.82 -1.48 36.45
C SER A 122 28.38 -0.53 37.52
N ASN A 123 29.34 -1.00 38.30
CA ASN A 123 30.11 -0.15 39.22
C ASN A 123 30.96 0.92 38.52
N SER A 124 31.16 0.81 37.21
CA SER A 124 31.97 1.72 36.40
C SER A 124 31.15 2.74 35.60
N GLY A 125 29.83 2.73 35.77
CA GLY A 125 28.91 3.66 35.11
C GLY A 125 27.75 2.96 34.40
N THR A 126 26.98 3.77 33.67
CA THR A 126 25.79 3.36 32.93
C THR A 126 25.92 3.67 31.45
N VAL A 127 25.38 2.79 30.61
CA VAL A 127 25.19 3.02 29.17
C VAL A 127 23.72 2.82 28.87
N THR A 128 23.10 3.81 28.23
CA THR A 128 21.70 3.71 27.78
C THR A 128 21.65 3.69 26.26
N LYS A 129 20.86 2.76 25.72
CA LYS A 129 20.47 2.70 24.31
C LYS A 129 18.94 2.75 24.23
N ASN A 130 18.43 3.21 23.09
CA ASN A 130 17.01 3.16 22.81
C ASN A 130 16.70 1.91 22.00
N VAL A 131 15.64 1.20 22.40
CA VAL A 131 14.98 0.17 21.59
C VAL A 131 13.52 0.55 21.45
N THR A 132 12.93 0.27 20.30
CA THR A 132 11.50 0.47 20.06
C THR A 132 10.76 -0.82 20.40
N VAL A 133 9.85 -0.76 21.37
CA VAL A 133 8.97 -1.88 21.73
C VAL A 133 7.56 -1.57 21.24
N THR A 134 6.92 -2.57 20.63
CA THR A 134 5.52 -2.47 20.17
C THR A 134 4.75 -3.66 20.68
N VAL A 135 3.67 -3.44 21.43
CA VAL A 135 2.71 -4.50 21.76
C VAL A 135 1.71 -4.59 20.61
N ARG A 136 1.60 -5.78 20.01
CA ARG A 136 0.77 -6.04 18.83
C ARG A 136 -0.12 -7.26 19.02
N GLY A 137 -1.12 -7.38 18.16
CA GLY A 137 -1.88 -8.63 18.04
C GLY A 137 -1.22 -9.63 17.09
N PRO A 138 -1.75 -10.86 17.04
CA PRO A 138 -1.36 -11.86 16.05
C PRO A 138 -1.66 -11.39 14.62
N ALA A 139 -1.08 -12.06 13.62
CA ALA A 139 -1.31 -11.70 12.22
C ALA A 139 -2.80 -11.78 11.85
N GLY A 140 -3.27 -10.76 11.14
CA GLY A 140 -4.67 -10.59 10.77
C GLY A 140 -5.58 -10.02 11.86
N SER A 141 -5.10 -9.84 13.09
CA SER A 141 -5.92 -9.15 14.09
C SER A 141 -5.98 -7.65 13.81
N LEU A 142 -7.09 -7.01 14.19
CA LEU A 142 -7.28 -5.57 14.05
C LEU A 142 -6.24 -4.81 14.89
N ASP A 143 -5.61 -3.79 14.30
CA ASP A 143 -4.67 -2.90 14.95
C ASP A 143 -5.43 -1.76 15.64
N THR A 144 -5.79 -2.00 16.90
CA THR A 144 -6.57 -1.06 17.73
C THR A 144 -5.89 0.30 17.99
N THR A 145 -4.65 0.52 17.54
CA THR A 145 -3.95 1.81 17.63
C THR A 145 -4.23 2.74 16.46
N PHE A 146 -4.95 2.26 15.45
CA PHE A 146 -5.37 3.02 14.27
C PHE A 146 -6.75 3.62 14.46
N GLY A 147 -6.93 4.91 14.20
CA GLY A 147 -8.21 5.58 14.36
C GLY A 147 -8.84 5.34 15.74
N ALA A 148 -10.14 5.09 15.77
CA ALA A 148 -10.86 4.64 16.96
C ALA A 148 -10.94 3.10 16.97
N ASN A 149 -10.13 2.46 17.82
CA ASN A 149 -10.11 1.01 18.02
C ASN A 149 -9.88 0.19 16.73
N GLY A 150 -9.05 0.71 15.82
CA GLY A 150 -8.71 0.06 14.56
C GLY A 150 -9.52 0.52 13.35
N ILE A 151 -10.47 1.44 13.56
CA ILE A 151 -11.38 1.94 12.53
C ILE A 151 -11.30 3.47 12.46
N ALA A 152 -11.11 4.00 11.26
CA ALA A 152 -11.28 5.43 10.99
C ALA A 152 -12.50 5.63 10.09
N VAL A 153 -13.47 6.42 10.54
CA VAL A 153 -14.69 6.77 9.78
C VAL A 153 -14.69 8.27 9.53
N THR A 154 -14.94 8.68 8.29
CA THR A 154 -14.92 10.09 7.90
C THR A 154 -16.12 10.46 7.06
N PRO A 155 -17.06 11.24 7.62
CA PRO A 155 -18.03 11.98 6.82
C PRO A 155 -17.34 13.16 6.11
N ILE A 156 -17.74 13.41 4.87
CA ILE A 156 -17.18 14.41 3.98
C ILE A 156 -18.24 15.45 3.62
N GLY A 157 -19.33 14.99 3.00
CA GLY A 157 -20.39 15.84 2.46
C GLY A 157 -21.62 15.92 3.35
N ILE A 158 -22.77 16.21 2.72
CA ILE A 158 -24.09 16.27 3.37
C ILE A 158 -24.89 14.97 3.20
N GLY A 159 -24.39 14.05 2.39
CA GLY A 159 -25.04 12.79 2.05
C GLY A 159 -24.00 11.68 1.86
N GLU A 160 -24.25 10.79 0.91
CA GLU A 160 -23.44 9.59 0.73
C GLU A 160 -22.00 9.90 0.28
N ASP A 161 -21.05 9.25 0.95
CA ASP A 161 -19.62 9.27 0.66
C ASP A 161 -19.14 7.86 0.35
N VAL A 162 -18.69 7.62 -0.88
CA VAL A 162 -18.29 6.29 -1.37
C VAL A 162 -16.82 6.29 -1.77
N PRO A 163 -15.93 5.59 -1.03
CA PRO A 163 -14.53 5.44 -1.43
C PRO A 163 -14.39 4.36 -2.51
N TYR A 164 -13.46 4.57 -3.44
CA TYR A 164 -13.19 3.61 -4.52
C TYR A 164 -11.73 3.13 -4.55
N ALA A 165 -10.77 3.98 -4.17
CA ALA A 165 -9.36 3.63 -4.21
C ALA A 165 -8.56 4.27 -3.08
N MET A 166 -7.42 3.67 -2.76
CA MET A 166 -6.47 4.14 -1.76
C MET A 166 -5.04 3.98 -2.25
N ALA A 167 -4.20 4.96 -1.94
CA ALA A 167 -2.76 4.91 -2.12
C ALA A 167 -2.06 5.26 -0.81
N VAL A 168 -0.83 4.78 -0.67
CA VAL A 168 0.03 5.05 0.49
C VAL A 168 1.24 5.88 0.08
N GLN A 169 1.59 6.85 0.91
CA GLN A 169 2.79 7.65 0.78
C GLN A 169 3.99 6.96 1.47
N ASP A 170 5.22 7.31 1.08
CA ASP A 170 6.44 6.77 1.68
C ASP A 170 6.53 7.05 3.19
N ASP A 171 5.96 8.18 3.63
CA ASP A 171 5.82 8.55 5.05
C ASP A 171 4.64 7.86 5.75
N GLY A 172 4.07 6.82 5.13
CA GLY A 172 2.99 5.99 5.66
C GLY A 172 1.62 6.65 5.75
N LYS A 173 1.47 7.91 5.31
CA LYS A 173 0.15 8.54 5.17
C LYS A 173 -0.66 7.85 4.09
N LEU A 174 -1.98 7.92 4.24
CA LEU A 174 -2.93 7.25 3.34
C LEU A 174 -3.75 8.31 2.61
N VAL A 175 -3.88 8.18 1.29
CA VAL A 175 -4.78 9.01 0.48
C VAL A 175 -5.89 8.11 -0.05
N VAL A 176 -7.14 8.44 0.28
CA VAL A 176 -8.33 7.75 -0.18
C VAL A 176 -9.08 8.66 -1.13
N VAL A 177 -9.58 8.10 -2.23
CA VAL A 177 -10.40 8.83 -3.20
C VAL A 177 -11.74 8.15 -3.43
N GLY A 178 -12.73 8.97 -3.76
CA GLY A 178 -14.04 8.49 -4.13
C GLY A 178 -14.98 9.62 -4.53
N SER A 179 -16.26 9.49 -4.19
CA SER A 179 -17.26 10.52 -4.41
C SER A 179 -17.93 10.95 -3.12
N THR A 180 -18.38 12.19 -3.05
CA THR A 180 -19.16 12.75 -1.94
C THR A 180 -20.38 13.49 -2.48
N MET A 181 -21.55 13.32 -1.85
CA MET A 181 -22.72 14.16 -2.12
C MET A 181 -22.58 15.51 -1.39
N ASN A 182 -22.35 16.57 -2.15
CA ASN A 182 -22.35 17.95 -1.67
C ASN A 182 -23.61 18.75 -2.07
N SER A 183 -24.48 18.14 -2.88
CA SER A 183 -25.81 18.63 -3.25
C SER A 183 -26.81 17.47 -3.20
N THR A 184 -28.10 17.76 -3.37
CA THR A 184 -29.14 16.71 -3.38
C THR A 184 -29.17 15.89 -4.68
N THR A 185 -28.42 16.26 -5.71
CA THR A 185 -28.55 15.66 -7.06
C THR A 185 -27.23 15.33 -7.75
N SER A 186 -26.09 15.69 -7.17
CA SER A 186 -24.76 15.47 -7.76
C SER A 186 -23.77 14.98 -6.71
N SER A 187 -22.77 14.23 -7.17
CA SER A 187 -21.62 13.83 -6.38
C SER A 187 -20.36 14.43 -6.99
N ASP A 188 -19.40 14.83 -6.17
CA ASP A 188 -18.12 15.38 -6.62
C ASP A 188 -16.98 14.46 -6.22
N PHE A 189 -15.81 14.61 -6.86
CA PHE A 189 -14.61 13.90 -6.43
C PHE A 189 -14.29 14.26 -4.97
N ALA A 190 -14.08 13.24 -4.15
CA ALA A 190 -13.58 13.38 -2.79
C ALA A 190 -12.16 12.81 -2.69
N VAL A 191 -11.26 13.54 -2.04
CA VAL A 191 -9.91 13.11 -1.71
C VAL A 191 -9.66 13.38 -0.23
N VAL A 192 -9.36 12.34 0.53
CA VAL A 192 -9.12 12.43 1.97
C VAL A 192 -7.73 11.89 2.28
N ARG A 193 -6.95 12.65 3.07
CA ARG A 193 -5.66 12.19 3.58
C ARG A 193 -5.70 11.91 5.07
N TYR A 194 -5.20 10.74 5.43
CA TYR A 194 -5.02 10.30 6.81
C TYR A 194 -3.53 10.27 7.16
N THR A 195 -3.22 10.55 8.43
CA THR A 195 -1.93 10.23 9.02
C THR A 195 -1.71 8.73 9.01
N ARG A 196 -0.46 8.30 9.27
CA ARG A 196 -0.14 6.86 9.38
C ARG A 196 -1.07 6.14 10.36
N ASP A 197 -1.45 6.81 11.45
CA ASP A 197 -2.23 6.23 12.54
C ASP A 197 -3.75 6.46 12.41
N GLY A 198 -4.22 6.87 11.24
CA GLY A 198 -5.65 6.89 10.90
C GLY A 198 -6.42 8.13 11.33
N ALA A 199 -5.74 9.15 11.88
CA ALA A 199 -6.33 10.47 12.07
C ALA A 199 -6.34 11.26 10.75
N LEU A 200 -7.24 12.24 10.57
CA LEU A 200 -7.17 13.13 9.40
C LEU A 200 -5.90 13.98 9.44
N ASP A 201 -5.23 14.11 8.29
CA ASP A 201 -4.04 14.97 8.16
C ASP A 201 -4.44 16.42 7.90
N SER A 202 -4.43 17.25 8.96
CA SER A 202 -4.80 18.67 8.88
C SER A 202 -3.91 19.52 7.95
N THR A 203 -2.76 18.99 7.49
CA THR A 203 -1.88 19.67 6.51
C THR A 203 -2.30 19.46 5.05
N PHE A 204 -3.38 18.72 4.80
CA PHE A 204 -3.91 18.46 3.46
C PHE A 204 -5.27 19.11 3.25
N GLY A 205 -5.41 19.94 2.21
CA GLY A 205 -6.66 20.58 1.87
C GLY A 205 -7.29 21.31 3.05
N GLN A 206 -8.60 21.18 3.22
CA GLN A 206 -9.32 21.69 4.37
C GLN A 206 -9.54 20.56 5.38
N GLY A 207 -8.74 20.55 6.46
CA GLY A 207 -8.89 19.58 7.55
C GLY A 207 -8.67 18.12 7.13
N GLY A 208 -7.81 17.87 6.14
CA GLY A 208 -7.56 16.54 5.59
C GLY A 208 -8.37 16.18 4.36
N LYS A 209 -9.21 17.09 3.85
CA LYS A 209 -10.17 16.82 2.77
C LYS A 209 -10.03 17.79 1.61
N VAL A 210 -10.28 17.29 0.41
CA VAL A 210 -10.39 18.07 -0.83
C VAL A 210 -11.61 17.54 -1.59
N VAL A 211 -12.47 18.44 -2.03
CA VAL A 211 -13.58 18.15 -2.94
C VAL A 211 -13.31 18.85 -4.26
N VAL A 212 -13.47 18.16 -5.37
CA VAL A 212 -13.19 18.69 -6.72
C VAL A 212 -14.41 18.49 -7.60
N ASP A 213 -14.97 19.61 -8.04
CA ASP A 213 -15.98 19.71 -9.10
C ASP A 213 -15.29 20.07 -10.42
N PHE A 214 -15.62 19.35 -11.49
CA PHE A 214 -15.16 19.63 -12.85
C PHE A 214 -16.11 20.55 -13.62
N ALA A 215 -17.43 20.35 -13.53
CA ALA A 215 -18.40 20.98 -14.43
C ALA A 215 -19.82 21.18 -13.86
N GLY A 216 -19.99 21.12 -12.54
CA GLY A 216 -21.26 21.28 -11.83
C GLY A 216 -22.21 20.10 -11.98
N LYS A 217 -21.69 18.92 -12.34
CA LYS A 217 -22.44 17.66 -12.51
C LYS A 217 -21.68 16.53 -11.81
N SER A 218 -22.24 15.32 -11.85
CA SER A 218 -21.65 14.19 -11.13
C SER A 218 -20.25 13.82 -11.63
N ASP A 219 -19.31 13.81 -10.70
CA ASP A 219 -17.92 13.44 -10.84
C ASP A 219 -17.59 12.32 -9.83
N ILE A 220 -17.13 11.17 -10.32
CA ILE A 220 -16.78 10.02 -9.48
C ILE A 220 -15.30 9.67 -9.63
N ALA A 221 -14.50 9.90 -8.58
CA ALA A 221 -13.11 9.46 -8.55
C ALA A 221 -13.05 7.95 -8.34
N ARG A 222 -12.25 7.24 -9.15
CA ARG A 222 -12.15 5.77 -9.10
C ARG A 222 -10.74 5.27 -8.84
N ALA A 223 -9.72 6.09 -9.11
CA ALA A 223 -8.34 5.69 -8.97
C ALA A 223 -7.46 6.83 -8.46
N VAL A 224 -6.42 6.47 -7.71
CA VAL A 224 -5.43 7.40 -7.19
C VAL A 224 -4.03 6.82 -7.32
N ALA A 225 -3.07 7.69 -7.65
CA ALA A 225 -1.65 7.40 -7.60
C ALA A 225 -0.91 8.62 -7.05
N ILE A 226 0.27 8.39 -6.46
CA ILE A 226 1.09 9.43 -5.84
C ILE A 226 2.47 9.38 -6.49
N ASP A 227 2.99 10.53 -6.89
CA ASP A 227 4.34 10.60 -7.44
C ASP A 227 5.42 10.80 -6.38
N ALA A 228 6.69 10.77 -6.82
CA ALA A 228 7.85 10.93 -5.93
C ALA A 228 7.94 12.33 -5.28
N GLN A 229 7.20 13.33 -5.78
CA GLN A 229 7.09 14.65 -5.16
C GLN A 229 5.93 14.72 -4.16
N GLY A 230 5.22 13.63 -3.93
CA GLY A 230 4.05 13.57 -3.07
C GLY A 230 2.80 14.21 -3.67
N ARG A 231 2.79 14.54 -4.97
CA ARG A 231 1.60 15.04 -5.66
C ARG A 231 0.63 13.89 -5.89
N VAL A 232 -0.65 14.18 -5.76
CA VAL A 232 -1.73 13.18 -5.85
C VAL A 232 -2.39 13.32 -7.22
N VAL A 233 -2.39 12.25 -8.01
CA VAL A 233 -3.09 12.17 -9.29
C VAL A 233 -4.32 11.29 -9.11
N VAL A 234 -5.50 11.86 -9.37
CA VAL A 234 -6.79 11.19 -9.21
C VAL A 234 -7.48 11.11 -10.56
N ALA A 235 -8.03 9.95 -10.90
CA ALA A 235 -8.74 9.73 -12.15
C ALA A 235 -10.11 9.11 -11.91
N GLY A 236 -11.07 9.43 -12.79
CA GLY A 236 -12.44 8.96 -12.68
C GLY A 236 -13.30 9.30 -13.89
N GLY A 237 -14.62 9.18 -13.70
CA GLY A 237 -15.62 9.64 -14.65
C GLY A 237 -16.12 11.02 -14.26
N VAL A 238 -16.18 11.94 -15.23
CA VAL A 238 -16.72 13.29 -15.04
C VAL A 238 -17.83 13.55 -16.04
N THR A 239 -18.96 14.07 -15.57
CA THR A 239 -20.11 14.34 -16.44
C THR A 239 -19.97 15.71 -17.06
N SER A 240 -19.82 15.76 -18.38
CA SER A 240 -19.68 17.05 -19.06
C SER A 240 -20.97 17.84 -19.18
N ALA A 241 -20.84 19.12 -19.55
CA ALA A 241 -21.99 19.97 -19.86
C ALA A 241 -22.96 19.37 -20.89
N ALA A 242 -22.47 18.53 -21.82
CA ALA A 242 -23.26 17.83 -22.83
C ALA A 242 -23.78 16.44 -22.40
N ASP A 243 -23.80 16.15 -21.09
CA ASP A 243 -24.32 14.89 -20.50
C ASP A 243 -23.60 13.62 -20.95
N LYS A 244 -22.36 13.75 -21.40
CA LYS A 244 -21.46 12.61 -21.66
C LYS A 244 -20.48 12.44 -20.52
N GLU A 245 -20.35 11.21 -20.03
CA GLU A 245 -19.25 10.81 -19.13
C GLU A 245 -17.93 10.83 -19.91
N ARG A 246 -16.90 11.42 -19.32
CA ARG A 246 -15.53 11.48 -19.86
C ARG A 246 -14.51 11.03 -18.83
N PHE A 247 -13.31 10.70 -19.30
CA PHE A 247 -12.15 10.58 -18.42
C PHE A 247 -11.85 11.95 -17.81
N GLY A 248 -11.92 12.04 -16.48
CA GLY A 248 -11.48 13.19 -15.72
C GLY A 248 -10.23 12.84 -14.92
N VAL A 249 -9.25 13.76 -14.92
CA VAL A 249 -8.01 13.63 -14.15
C VAL A 249 -7.76 14.94 -13.42
N VAL A 250 -7.54 14.87 -12.12
CA VAL A 250 -7.04 16.01 -11.33
C VAL A 250 -5.68 15.68 -10.75
N ARG A 251 -4.77 16.65 -10.78
CA ARG A 251 -3.54 16.60 -9.99
C ARG A 251 -3.58 17.62 -8.87
N LEU A 252 -3.32 17.16 -7.66
CA LEU A 252 -3.17 17.96 -6.46
C LEU A 252 -1.70 17.99 -6.02
N THR A 253 -1.29 19.09 -5.40
CA THR A 253 0.01 19.21 -4.74
C THR A 253 0.09 18.30 -3.51
N ALA A 254 1.27 18.17 -2.92
CA ALA A 254 1.46 17.43 -1.67
C ALA A 254 0.68 18.03 -0.47
N THR A 255 0.13 19.24 -0.59
CA THR A 255 -0.72 19.87 0.43
C THR A 255 -2.21 19.87 0.04
N GLY A 256 -2.58 19.24 -1.08
CA GLY A 256 -3.98 19.09 -1.51
C GLY A 256 -4.54 20.27 -2.31
N ALA A 257 -3.74 21.29 -2.63
CA ALA A 257 -4.16 22.34 -3.57
C ALA A 257 -4.16 21.82 -5.02
N ARG A 258 -5.00 22.35 -5.91
CA ARG A 258 -4.91 22.03 -7.35
C ARG A 258 -3.55 22.44 -7.91
N ASP A 259 -2.90 21.54 -8.65
CA ASP A 259 -1.61 21.82 -9.29
C ASP A 259 -1.82 22.64 -10.57
N GLY A 260 -1.62 23.95 -10.48
CA GLY A 260 -1.78 24.87 -11.61
C GLY A 260 -0.89 24.60 -12.82
N SER A 261 0.14 23.75 -12.70
CA SER A 261 0.99 23.33 -13.82
C SER A 261 0.44 22.14 -14.62
N PHE A 262 -0.70 21.58 -14.20
CA PHE A 262 -1.33 20.41 -14.81
C PHE A 262 -2.64 20.78 -15.48
N GLY A 263 -2.75 20.50 -16.79
CA GLY A 263 -3.95 20.77 -17.57
C GLY A 263 -4.47 22.19 -17.37
N GLN A 264 -5.79 22.31 -17.25
CA GLN A 264 -6.48 23.55 -16.94
C GLN A 264 -6.65 23.68 -15.42
N ASN A 265 -5.73 24.38 -14.76
CA ASN A 265 -5.74 24.64 -13.32
C ASN A 265 -5.86 23.36 -12.46
N GLY A 266 -5.05 22.36 -12.78
CA GLY A 266 -5.04 21.07 -12.10
C GLY A 266 -5.95 20.02 -12.72
N LEU A 267 -6.77 20.36 -13.72
CA LEU A 267 -7.77 19.47 -14.31
C LEU A 267 -7.45 19.10 -15.76
N ALA A 268 -7.69 17.86 -16.14
CA ALA A 268 -7.68 17.40 -17.52
C ALA A 268 -8.91 16.53 -17.80
N THR A 269 -9.61 16.80 -18.91
CA THR A 269 -10.74 16.01 -19.39
C THR A 269 -10.39 15.44 -20.76
N LEU A 270 -10.55 14.13 -20.94
CA LEU A 270 -10.17 13.46 -22.18
C LEU A 270 -11.43 12.89 -22.86
N ASP A 271 -11.54 13.15 -24.16
CA ASP A 271 -12.62 12.67 -25.01
C ASP A 271 -12.14 11.53 -25.92
N PHE A 272 -12.85 10.40 -25.93
CA PHE A 272 -12.59 9.25 -26.80
C PHE A 272 -13.52 9.19 -28.03
N GLY A 273 -14.40 10.18 -28.23
CA GLY A 273 -15.38 10.25 -29.32
C GLY A 273 -16.79 9.81 -28.92
N GLY A 274 -16.91 9.05 -27.83
CA GLY A 274 -18.17 8.64 -27.21
C GLY A 274 -18.10 8.70 -25.68
N GLU A 275 -19.02 8.01 -25.00
CA GLU A 275 -18.97 7.92 -23.54
C GLU A 275 -17.71 7.18 -23.09
N SER A 276 -17.06 7.70 -22.05
CA SER A 276 -15.84 7.12 -21.52
C SER A 276 -15.68 7.45 -20.05
N ARG A 277 -15.03 6.57 -19.29
CA ARG A 277 -14.68 6.84 -17.89
C ARG A 277 -13.40 6.14 -17.48
N ALA A 278 -12.59 6.83 -16.69
CA ALA A 278 -11.39 6.24 -16.11
C ALA A 278 -11.75 5.42 -14.86
N GLN A 279 -11.05 4.31 -14.66
CA GLN A 279 -11.15 3.45 -13.48
C GLN A 279 -9.79 3.13 -12.85
N ALA A 280 -8.69 3.40 -13.55
CA ALA A 280 -7.34 3.10 -13.09
C ALA A 280 -6.36 4.22 -13.49
N VAL A 281 -5.34 4.45 -12.66
CA VAL A 281 -4.26 5.41 -12.94
C VAL A 281 -2.91 4.88 -12.46
N LEU A 282 -1.87 5.16 -13.24
CA LEU A 282 -0.47 4.96 -12.89
C LEU A 282 0.30 6.25 -13.09
N VAL A 283 1.29 6.50 -12.24
CA VAL A 283 2.23 7.62 -12.40
C VAL A 283 3.65 7.08 -12.48
N THR A 284 4.40 7.57 -13.46
CA THR A 284 5.83 7.34 -13.65
C THR A 284 6.56 8.67 -13.63
N PRO A 285 7.90 8.71 -13.51
CA PRO A 285 8.64 9.97 -13.59
C PRO A 285 8.39 10.76 -14.89
N SER A 286 8.08 10.08 -16.00
CA SER A 286 7.92 10.71 -17.32
C SER A 286 6.47 10.93 -17.74
N ALA A 287 5.52 10.15 -17.23
CA ALA A 287 4.14 10.14 -17.74
C ALA A 287 3.12 9.66 -16.70
N ILE A 288 1.86 9.97 -16.99
CA ILE A 288 0.68 9.48 -16.28
C ILE A 288 -0.10 8.60 -17.26
N VAL A 289 -0.48 7.39 -16.86
CA VAL A 289 -1.28 6.47 -17.68
C VAL A 289 -2.63 6.29 -17.01
N VAL A 290 -3.70 6.48 -17.77
CA VAL A 290 -5.08 6.39 -17.27
C VAL A 290 -5.81 5.34 -18.08
N GLY A 291 -6.50 4.42 -17.41
CA GLY A 291 -7.20 3.30 -18.01
C GLY A 291 -8.65 3.26 -17.58
N GLY A 292 -9.53 2.79 -18.47
CA GLY A 292 -10.93 2.58 -18.18
C GLY A 292 -11.66 1.98 -19.38
N GLN A 293 -12.79 2.57 -19.72
CA GLN A 293 -13.65 2.12 -20.82
C GLN A 293 -14.03 3.25 -21.77
N ALA A 294 -14.24 2.95 -23.05
CA ALA A 294 -14.82 3.89 -24.00
C ALA A 294 -15.77 3.20 -24.98
N THR A 295 -16.87 3.86 -25.31
CA THR A 295 -17.82 3.44 -26.36
C THR A 295 -17.52 4.25 -27.62
N VAL A 296 -16.52 3.83 -28.39
CA VAL A 296 -16.09 4.55 -29.61
C VAL A 296 -16.87 4.09 -30.84
N ASP A 297 -17.21 2.80 -30.91
CA ASP A 297 -18.03 2.19 -31.95
C ASP A 297 -19.18 1.42 -31.31
N THR A 298 -20.42 1.84 -31.59
CA THR A 298 -21.62 1.20 -31.03
C THR A 298 -21.85 -0.22 -31.54
N THR A 299 -21.13 -0.64 -32.59
CA THR A 299 -21.20 -1.99 -33.14
C THR A 299 -20.26 -2.98 -32.46
N THR A 300 -19.16 -2.52 -31.87
CA THR A 300 -18.22 -3.35 -31.09
C THR A 300 -18.48 -3.28 -29.58
N GLY A 301 -19.26 -2.28 -29.13
CA GLY A 301 -19.63 -2.14 -27.73
C GLY A 301 -18.65 -1.27 -26.95
N VAL A 302 -18.35 -1.67 -25.71
CA VAL A 302 -17.46 -0.93 -24.81
C VAL A 302 -16.08 -1.58 -24.86
N ASP A 303 -15.05 -0.80 -25.20
CA ASP A 303 -13.67 -1.27 -25.32
C ASP A 303 -12.79 -0.84 -24.14
N PHE A 304 -11.69 -1.57 -23.91
CA PHE A 304 -10.61 -1.06 -23.07
C PHE A 304 -10.11 0.25 -23.67
N ALA A 305 -10.03 1.29 -22.83
CA ALA A 305 -9.51 2.58 -23.21
C ALA A 305 -8.32 2.95 -22.33
N VAL A 306 -7.20 3.30 -22.93
CA VAL A 306 -5.98 3.74 -22.25
C VAL A 306 -5.50 5.04 -22.87
N ALA A 307 -5.23 6.03 -22.03
CA ALA A 307 -4.59 7.28 -22.43
C ALA A 307 -3.27 7.46 -21.69
N ARG A 308 -2.30 8.10 -22.36
CA ARG A 308 -1.09 8.58 -21.70
C ARG A 308 -1.04 10.09 -21.74
N LEU A 309 -0.79 10.68 -20.58
CA LEU A 309 -0.58 12.10 -20.38
C LEU A 309 0.89 12.37 -20.06
N THR A 310 1.39 13.51 -20.51
CA THR A 310 2.65 14.07 -20.02
C THR A 310 2.51 14.50 -18.56
N GLN A 311 3.64 14.84 -17.93
CA GLN A 311 3.64 15.47 -16.60
C GLN A 311 2.99 16.86 -16.55
N THR A 312 2.56 17.44 -17.68
CA THR A 312 1.78 18.68 -17.71
C THR A 312 0.29 18.43 -17.93
N GLY A 313 -0.14 17.16 -18.06
CA GLY A 313 -1.54 16.80 -18.28
C GLY A 313 -2.01 16.89 -19.73
N ALA A 314 -1.11 17.21 -20.67
CA ALA A 314 -1.39 17.10 -22.10
C ALA A 314 -1.32 15.64 -22.56
N LEU A 315 -2.10 15.27 -23.59
CA LEU A 315 -1.98 13.95 -24.22
C LEU A 315 -0.57 13.77 -24.81
N ASP A 316 0.06 12.64 -24.52
CA ASP A 316 1.36 12.28 -25.06
C ASP A 316 1.22 11.63 -26.43
N ALA A 317 1.44 12.43 -27.49
CA ALA A 317 1.29 11.99 -28.88
C ALA A 317 2.19 10.80 -29.29
N SER A 318 3.21 10.42 -28.49
CA SER A 318 4.03 9.24 -28.74
C SER A 318 3.39 7.91 -28.28
N PHE A 319 2.18 7.96 -27.72
CA PHE A 319 1.43 6.80 -27.28
C PHE A 319 0.19 6.57 -28.15
N GLY A 320 0.12 5.41 -28.82
CA GLY A 320 -1.01 5.05 -29.68
C GLY A 320 -1.31 6.12 -30.74
N THR A 321 -2.58 6.45 -30.90
CA THR A 321 -3.02 7.52 -31.79
C THR A 321 -3.39 8.75 -30.96
N GLY A 322 -2.57 9.81 -31.06
CA GLY A 322 -2.81 11.08 -30.36
C GLY A 322 -2.83 10.95 -28.83
N GLY A 323 -2.08 10.02 -28.26
CA GLY A 323 -2.03 9.75 -26.82
C GLY A 323 -3.04 8.75 -26.29
N LYS A 324 -3.75 8.04 -27.18
CA LYS A 324 -4.86 7.14 -26.83
C LYS A 324 -4.76 5.80 -27.54
N VAL A 325 -5.29 4.77 -26.90
CA VAL A 325 -5.48 3.42 -27.44
C VAL A 325 -6.86 2.93 -26.99
N THR A 326 -7.63 2.38 -27.93
CA THR A 326 -8.75 1.49 -27.61
C THR A 326 -8.43 0.08 -28.07
N THR A 327 -8.89 -0.93 -27.34
CA THR A 327 -8.62 -2.32 -27.68
C THR A 327 -9.81 -3.19 -27.30
N ALA A 328 -10.46 -3.77 -28.31
CA ALA A 328 -11.44 -4.84 -28.12
C ALA A 328 -10.73 -6.09 -27.59
N VAL A 329 -11.21 -6.64 -26.48
CA VAL A 329 -10.63 -7.83 -25.82
C VAL A 329 -11.61 -9.01 -25.84
N ALA A 330 -12.92 -8.76 -25.86
CA ALA A 330 -13.96 -9.75 -26.11
C ALA A 330 -14.30 -9.92 -27.60
N SER A 331 -14.82 -11.08 -27.96
CA SER A 331 -15.64 -11.26 -29.17
C SER A 331 -17.13 -11.13 -28.79
N GLY A 332 -17.84 -10.14 -29.32
CA GLY A 332 -19.29 -9.92 -29.10
C GLY A 332 -19.62 -8.70 -28.23
N ASN A 333 -20.92 -8.42 -28.03
CA ASN A 333 -21.47 -7.20 -27.39
C ASN A 333 -21.23 -7.08 -25.86
N GLY A 334 -20.21 -7.74 -25.30
CA GLY A 334 -19.87 -7.63 -23.88
C GLY A 334 -19.06 -6.37 -23.58
N GLY A 335 -19.18 -5.82 -22.37
CA GLY A 335 -18.41 -4.64 -21.98
C GLY A 335 -16.98 -4.98 -21.54
N ASP A 336 -15.98 -4.38 -22.20
CA ASP A 336 -14.58 -4.45 -21.78
C ASP A 336 -14.20 -3.16 -21.04
N ALA A 337 -13.98 -3.25 -19.72
CA ALA A 337 -13.47 -2.13 -18.92
C ALA A 337 -12.13 -2.48 -18.28
N VAL A 338 -11.13 -1.60 -18.42
CA VAL A 338 -9.90 -1.68 -17.61
C VAL A 338 -10.26 -1.28 -16.18
N ARG A 339 -10.22 -2.23 -15.26
CA ARG A 339 -10.49 -1.99 -13.83
C ARG A 339 -9.21 -1.68 -13.05
N ALA A 340 -8.08 -2.21 -13.50
CA ALA A 340 -6.79 -1.98 -12.87
C ALA A 340 -5.64 -1.91 -13.88
N LEU A 341 -4.63 -1.13 -13.53
CA LEU A 341 -3.40 -0.96 -14.30
C LEU A 341 -2.19 -1.35 -13.44
N ALA A 342 -1.17 -1.94 -14.05
CA ALA A 342 0.12 -2.19 -13.42
C ALA A 342 1.29 -1.96 -14.40
N LEU A 343 2.47 -1.70 -13.85
CA LEU A 343 3.72 -1.68 -14.62
C LEU A 343 4.49 -2.97 -14.42
N GLN A 344 4.80 -3.65 -15.53
CA GLN A 344 5.68 -4.80 -15.56
C GLN A 344 6.98 -4.39 -16.26
N GLY A 345 7.96 -3.96 -15.45
CA GLY A 345 9.09 -3.21 -15.97
C GLY A 345 8.63 -1.87 -16.55
N THR A 346 8.87 -1.65 -17.84
CA THR A 346 8.41 -0.45 -18.57
C THR A 346 7.07 -0.65 -19.29
N ARG A 347 6.53 -1.87 -19.29
CA ARG A 347 5.32 -2.23 -20.01
C ARG A 347 4.08 -1.95 -19.17
N ILE A 348 3.01 -1.54 -19.82
CA ILE A 348 1.73 -1.23 -19.18
C ILE A 348 0.84 -2.46 -19.30
N VAL A 349 0.37 -2.99 -18.18
CA VAL A 349 -0.63 -4.05 -18.13
C VAL A 349 -1.97 -3.43 -17.76
N ALA A 350 -2.98 -3.65 -18.58
CA ALA A 350 -4.37 -3.28 -18.32
C ALA A 350 -5.19 -4.54 -18.13
N ALA A 351 -5.85 -4.67 -16.98
CA ALA A 351 -6.64 -5.84 -16.63
C ALA A 351 -8.07 -5.45 -16.23
N GLY A 352 -9.02 -6.34 -16.51
CA GLY A 352 -10.44 -6.12 -16.25
C GLY A 352 -11.31 -7.00 -17.13
N GLY A 353 -12.38 -6.40 -17.65
CA GLY A 353 -13.36 -7.04 -18.53
C GLY A 353 -14.41 -7.87 -17.80
N ASP A 354 -15.56 -8.04 -18.45
CA ASP A 354 -16.64 -8.90 -17.95
C ASP A 354 -16.64 -10.25 -18.69
N GLY A 355 -17.08 -11.29 -17.99
CA GLY A 355 -17.28 -12.64 -18.53
C GLY A 355 -16.06 -13.58 -18.51
N ASP A 356 -14.85 -13.06 -18.30
CA ASP A 356 -13.66 -13.86 -17.93
C ASP A 356 -12.56 -12.91 -17.40
N PHE A 357 -11.47 -13.44 -16.86
CA PHE A 357 -10.27 -12.65 -16.55
C PHE A 357 -9.60 -12.18 -17.84
N LYS A 358 -9.53 -10.86 -18.06
CA LYS A 358 -8.85 -10.28 -19.23
C LYS A 358 -7.67 -9.43 -18.80
N ALA A 359 -6.59 -9.52 -19.58
CA ALA A 359 -5.44 -8.65 -19.45
C ALA A 359 -4.81 -8.39 -20.83
N VAL A 360 -4.39 -7.15 -21.04
CA VAL A 360 -3.68 -6.70 -22.25
C VAL A 360 -2.38 -6.04 -21.81
N ARG A 361 -1.28 -6.32 -22.50
CA ARG A 361 0.00 -5.65 -22.26
C ARG A 361 0.39 -4.77 -23.44
N TYR A 362 0.73 -3.53 -23.14
CA TYR A 362 1.20 -2.53 -24.08
C TYR A 362 2.68 -2.20 -23.83
N THR A 363 3.38 -1.92 -24.93
CA THR A 363 4.66 -1.23 -24.90
C THR A 363 4.51 0.20 -24.39
N THR A 364 5.62 0.89 -24.13
CA THR A 364 5.60 2.32 -23.86
C THR A 364 5.11 3.13 -25.07
N ALA A 365 5.00 2.60 -26.27
CA ALA A 365 4.41 3.33 -27.40
C ALA A 365 2.89 3.12 -27.52
N GLY A 366 2.26 2.35 -26.62
CA GLY A 366 0.84 2.00 -26.71
C GLY A 366 0.52 0.90 -27.73
N VAL A 367 1.55 0.29 -28.32
CA VAL A 367 1.39 -0.88 -29.20
C VAL A 367 1.27 -2.14 -28.35
N LEU A 368 0.41 -3.09 -28.74
CA LEU A 368 0.30 -4.41 -28.11
C LEU A 368 1.65 -5.12 -28.08
N ASP A 369 2.03 -5.63 -26.92
CA ASP A 369 3.29 -6.34 -26.74
C ASP A 369 3.13 -7.81 -27.12
N ALA A 370 3.55 -8.16 -28.32
CA ALA A 370 3.45 -9.52 -28.85
C ALA A 370 4.22 -10.59 -28.04
N SER A 371 5.13 -10.19 -27.14
CA SER A 371 5.82 -11.13 -26.23
C SER A 371 4.97 -11.58 -25.02
N PHE A 372 3.76 -11.02 -24.87
CA PHE A 372 2.82 -11.37 -23.81
C PHE A 372 1.70 -12.25 -24.34
N ALA A 373 1.55 -13.44 -23.75
CA ALA A 373 0.46 -14.37 -24.04
C ALA A 373 0.23 -14.51 -25.56
N ALA A 374 -1.01 -14.42 -26.04
CA ALA A 374 -1.32 -14.48 -27.46
C ALA A 374 -1.37 -13.06 -28.05
N GLY A 375 -0.25 -12.60 -28.61
CA GLY A 375 -0.18 -11.33 -29.36
C GLY A 375 -0.47 -10.08 -28.50
N GLY A 376 -0.14 -10.11 -27.22
CA GLY A 376 -0.39 -9.01 -26.29
C GLY A 376 -1.66 -9.15 -25.44
N LYS A 377 -2.46 -10.19 -25.65
CA LYS A 377 -3.73 -10.42 -24.95
C LYS A 377 -3.71 -11.75 -24.22
N LEU A 378 -4.18 -11.74 -22.97
CA LEU A 378 -4.43 -12.96 -22.21
C LEU A 378 -5.60 -13.73 -22.85
N GLY A 379 -5.40 -15.02 -23.10
CA GLY A 379 -6.46 -15.90 -23.60
C GLY A 379 -7.47 -16.28 -22.51
N THR A 380 -8.40 -17.16 -22.85
CA THR A 380 -9.43 -17.67 -21.93
C THR A 380 -8.80 -18.28 -20.67
N VAL A 381 -9.31 -17.89 -19.51
CA VAL A 381 -8.81 -18.33 -18.19
C VAL A 381 -9.74 -19.36 -17.57
N PHE A 382 -11.04 -19.08 -17.45
CA PHE A 382 -11.99 -19.95 -16.75
C PHE A 382 -13.04 -20.62 -17.65
N GLY A 383 -12.77 -20.71 -18.95
CA GLY A 383 -13.52 -21.61 -19.84
C GLY A 383 -15.01 -21.28 -19.99
N GLY A 384 -15.40 -20.01 -19.84
CA GLY A 384 -16.78 -19.53 -20.00
C GLY A 384 -17.50 -19.18 -18.70
N ASP A 385 -16.87 -19.39 -17.54
CA ASP A 385 -17.40 -18.88 -16.27
C ASP A 385 -17.43 -17.36 -16.24
N ILE A 386 -18.48 -16.79 -15.64
CA ILE A 386 -18.56 -15.36 -15.36
C ILE A 386 -17.44 -15.00 -14.37
N ALA A 387 -16.41 -14.34 -14.86
CA ALA A 387 -15.32 -13.82 -14.03
C ALA A 387 -14.97 -12.38 -14.41
N THR A 388 -14.40 -11.63 -13.47
CA THR A 388 -13.90 -10.27 -13.70
C THR A 388 -12.64 -10.03 -12.88
N VAL A 389 -11.67 -9.31 -13.43
CA VAL A 389 -10.48 -8.86 -12.69
C VAL A 389 -10.78 -7.51 -12.05
N ASN A 390 -10.66 -7.40 -10.73
CA ASN A 390 -10.80 -6.11 -10.04
C ASN A 390 -9.44 -5.45 -9.79
N ALA A 391 -8.39 -6.24 -9.63
CA ALA A 391 -7.07 -5.73 -9.28
C ALA A 391 -5.95 -6.50 -9.97
N VAL A 392 -4.86 -5.79 -10.31
CA VAL A 392 -3.61 -6.36 -10.81
C VAL A 392 -2.44 -5.79 -10.02
N THR A 393 -1.46 -6.64 -9.72
CA THR A 393 -0.19 -6.24 -9.14
C THR A 393 0.96 -7.06 -9.74
N VAL A 394 2.19 -6.61 -9.50
CA VAL A 394 3.41 -7.28 -9.96
C VAL A 394 4.27 -7.61 -8.76
N ASP A 395 4.71 -8.86 -8.64
CA ASP A 395 5.58 -9.28 -7.55
C ASP A 395 7.06 -8.93 -7.79
N ALA A 396 7.91 -9.23 -6.80
CA ALA A 396 9.34 -8.94 -6.86
C ALA A 396 10.09 -9.70 -7.98
N GLN A 397 9.51 -10.79 -8.47
CA GLN A 397 10.03 -11.61 -9.57
C GLN A 397 9.52 -11.14 -10.94
N GLY A 398 8.69 -10.08 -10.99
CA GLY A 398 8.13 -9.57 -12.25
C GLY A 398 6.93 -10.37 -12.75
N ARG A 399 6.36 -11.27 -11.94
CA ARG A 399 5.14 -12.02 -12.28
C ARG A 399 3.91 -11.17 -12.00
N LEU A 400 2.87 -11.33 -12.81
CA LEU A 400 1.59 -10.65 -12.61
C LEU A 400 0.70 -11.48 -11.68
N VAL A 401 0.02 -10.80 -10.76
CA VAL A 401 -1.05 -11.37 -9.94
C VAL A 401 -2.34 -10.62 -10.26
N LEU A 402 -3.30 -11.32 -10.84
CA LEU A 402 -4.65 -10.83 -11.10
C LEU A 402 -5.58 -11.36 -10.02
N ALA A 403 -6.40 -10.49 -9.43
CA ALA A 403 -7.38 -10.87 -8.43
C ALA A 403 -8.76 -10.29 -8.77
N GLY A 404 -9.80 -11.04 -8.45
CA GLY A 404 -11.17 -10.65 -8.73
C GLY A 404 -12.16 -11.72 -8.32
N GLN A 405 -13.21 -11.86 -9.11
CA GLN A 405 -14.32 -12.76 -8.85
C GLN A 405 -14.44 -13.79 -9.98
N ARG A 406 -14.76 -15.03 -9.64
CA ARG A 406 -15.22 -16.07 -10.56
C ARG A 406 -16.50 -16.67 -9.98
N GLN A 407 -17.60 -16.54 -10.71
CA GLN A 407 -18.95 -16.88 -10.23
C GLN A 407 -19.20 -16.25 -8.86
N ASN A 408 -19.26 -17.05 -7.80
CA ASN A 408 -19.53 -16.60 -6.44
C ASN A 408 -18.29 -16.61 -5.54
N ASP A 409 -17.10 -16.87 -6.09
CA ASP A 409 -15.87 -17.03 -5.31
C ASP A 409 -14.80 -16.04 -5.73
N THR A 410 -13.86 -15.80 -4.82
CA THR A 410 -12.66 -15.04 -5.13
C THR A 410 -11.72 -15.87 -6.00
N ALA A 411 -11.23 -15.28 -7.09
CA ALA A 411 -10.28 -15.91 -7.99
C ALA A 411 -8.98 -15.12 -8.10
N ILE A 412 -7.87 -15.85 -8.15
CA ILE A 412 -6.52 -15.31 -8.29
C ILE A 412 -5.82 -16.06 -9.41
N VAL A 413 -5.16 -15.33 -10.29
CA VAL A 413 -4.33 -15.90 -11.36
C VAL A 413 -2.93 -15.32 -11.25
N ARG A 414 -1.92 -16.17 -11.27
CA ARG A 414 -0.52 -15.74 -11.37
C ARG A 414 0.05 -16.09 -12.73
N LEU A 415 0.63 -15.09 -13.39
CA LEU A 415 1.24 -15.20 -14.71
C LEU A 415 2.73 -14.89 -14.63
N ASN A 416 3.53 -15.66 -15.34
CA ASN A 416 4.94 -15.35 -15.59
C ASN A 416 5.09 -14.07 -16.43
N GLU A 417 6.32 -13.58 -16.56
CA GLU A 417 6.59 -12.37 -17.35
C GLU A 417 6.16 -12.49 -18.81
N ASN A 418 6.16 -13.68 -19.41
CA ASN A 418 5.66 -13.86 -20.78
C ASN A 418 4.13 -14.01 -20.87
N GLY A 419 3.38 -13.91 -19.77
CA GLY A 419 1.93 -14.11 -19.74
C GLY A 419 1.48 -15.57 -19.68
N ALA A 420 2.39 -16.55 -19.62
CA ALA A 420 2.04 -17.94 -19.34
C ALA A 420 1.66 -18.12 -17.87
N PHE A 421 0.72 -19.01 -17.57
CA PHE A 421 0.34 -19.34 -16.19
C PHE A 421 1.55 -19.86 -15.38
N ASP A 422 1.71 -19.38 -14.14
CA ASP A 422 2.72 -19.88 -13.23
C ASP A 422 2.25 -21.19 -12.57
N ALA A 423 2.69 -22.32 -13.09
CA ALA A 423 2.29 -23.65 -12.61
C ALA A 423 2.61 -23.92 -11.13
N SER A 424 3.48 -23.12 -10.48
CA SER A 424 3.78 -23.22 -9.05
C SER A 424 2.73 -22.58 -8.13
N PHE A 425 1.72 -21.90 -8.70
CA PHE A 425 0.67 -21.20 -7.97
C PHE A 425 -0.66 -21.93 -8.06
N GLY A 426 -1.25 -22.25 -6.91
CA GLY A 426 -2.56 -22.90 -6.82
C GLY A 426 -2.63 -24.17 -7.69
N SER A 427 -3.70 -24.28 -8.47
CA SER A 427 -3.87 -25.29 -9.50
C SER A 427 -3.46 -24.73 -10.87
N GLY A 428 -2.20 -24.96 -11.26
CA GLY A 428 -1.72 -24.61 -12.60
C GLY A 428 -1.71 -23.11 -12.92
N GLY A 429 -1.44 -22.26 -11.93
CA GLY A 429 -1.43 -20.80 -12.06
C GLY A 429 -2.72 -20.10 -11.65
N LYS A 430 -3.70 -20.87 -11.16
CA LYS A 430 -5.03 -20.37 -10.79
C LYS A 430 -5.36 -20.83 -9.39
N GLN A 431 -5.96 -19.96 -8.60
CA GLN A 431 -6.51 -20.29 -7.29
C GLN A 431 -7.92 -19.73 -7.19
N VAL A 432 -8.85 -20.54 -6.70
CA VAL A 432 -10.16 -20.09 -6.26
C VAL A 432 -10.23 -20.26 -4.75
N VAL A 433 -10.71 -19.23 -4.07
CA VAL A 433 -10.73 -19.15 -2.61
C VAL A 433 -12.18 -18.86 -2.19
N PRO A 434 -12.88 -19.84 -1.59
CA PRO A 434 -14.12 -19.56 -0.88
C PRO A 434 -13.74 -18.85 0.42
N ILE A 435 -14.00 -17.55 0.53
CA ILE A 435 -13.65 -16.75 1.72
C ILE A 435 -14.69 -17.03 2.81
N SER A 436 -15.94 -17.33 2.45
CA SER A 436 -16.99 -17.77 3.34
C SER A 436 -17.68 -19.06 2.84
N ALA A 437 -18.40 -19.72 3.75
CA ALA A 437 -19.20 -20.90 3.42
C ALA A 437 -20.54 -20.53 2.75
N ALA A 438 -20.91 -19.24 2.75
CA ALA A 438 -22.10 -18.73 2.09
C ALA A 438 -21.70 -18.22 0.69
N ASN A 439 -22.45 -18.60 -0.33
CA ASN A 439 -22.10 -18.25 -1.71
C ASN A 439 -22.11 -16.72 -1.88
N TRP A 440 -20.94 -16.17 -2.28
CA TRP A 440 -20.63 -14.84 -2.84
C TRP A 440 -19.52 -14.13 -2.03
N ASP A 441 -18.27 -14.25 -2.51
CA ASP A 441 -17.15 -13.45 -2.04
C ASP A 441 -16.35 -12.90 -3.23
N ALA A 442 -15.88 -11.65 -3.15
CA ALA A 442 -15.07 -11.05 -4.20
C ALA A 442 -13.87 -10.30 -3.64
N ALA A 443 -12.67 -10.57 -4.18
CA ALA A 443 -11.53 -9.69 -4.01
C ALA A 443 -11.71 -8.43 -4.85
N THR A 444 -11.67 -7.27 -4.20
CA THR A 444 -11.68 -5.95 -4.84
C THR A 444 -10.28 -5.36 -4.93
N GLY A 445 -9.35 -5.82 -4.09
CA GLY A 445 -7.95 -5.43 -4.12
C GLY A 445 -6.99 -6.58 -3.82
N VAL A 446 -5.75 -6.46 -4.30
CA VAL A 446 -4.64 -7.38 -3.98
C VAL A 446 -3.37 -6.60 -3.73
N ALA A 447 -2.61 -7.01 -2.72
CA ALA A 447 -1.26 -6.52 -2.45
C ALA A 447 -0.30 -7.67 -2.17
N VAL A 448 0.97 -7.52 -2.55
CA VAL A 448 2.03 -8.53 -2.37
C VAL A 448 2.93 -8.10 -1.21
N GLN A 449 3.01 -8.92 -0.17
CA GLN A 449 3.94 -8.73 0.93
C GLN A 449 5.38 -9.03 0.49
N SER A 450 6.37 -8.51 1.22
CA SER A 450 7.79 -8.67 0.88
C SER A 450 8.28 -10.12 0.94
N ASP A 451 7.59 -11.00 1.67
CA ASP A 451 7.82 -12.44 1.72
C ASP A 451 7.12 -13.21 0.58
N GLY A 452 6.42 -12.52 -0.31
CA GLY A 452 5.70 -13.09 -1.45
C GLY A 452 4.27 -13.56 -1.13
N LYS A 453 3.81 -13.42 0.12
CA LYS A 453 2.39 -13.67 0.46
C LYS A 453 1.49 -12.63 -0.18
N LEU A 454 0.25 -13.00 -0.46
CA LEU A 454 -0.75 -12.13 -1.06
C LEU A 454 -1.79 -11.76 -0.02
N VAL A 455 -2.12 -10.47 0.08
CA VAL A 455 -3.23 -9.98 0.90
C VAL A 455 -4.32 -9.48 -0.02
N LEU A 456 -5.53 -10.00 0.18
CA LEU A 456 -6.73 -9.69 -0.57
C LEU A 456 -7.67 -8.88 0.32
N GLY A 457 -8.19 -7.79 -0.21
CA GLY A 457 -9.31 -7.05 0.38
C GLY A 457 -10.57 -7.34 -0.41
N GLY A 458 -11.67 -7.55 0.28
CA GLY A 458 -12.94 -7.87 -0.32
C GLY A 458 -14.07 -7.87 0.70
N TRP A 459 -15.17 -8.52 0.35
CA TRP A 459 -16.30 -8.72 1.22
C TRP A 459 -16.66 -10.20 1.27
N ALA A 460 -17.21 -10.61 2.41
CA ALA A 460 -17.65 -11.98 2.65
C ALA A 460 -19.02 -12.00 3.32
N TYR A 461 -19.88 -12.92 2.92
CA TYR A 461 -21.19 -13.14 3.57
C TYR A 461 -21.07 -14.06 4.78
N GLU A 462 -21.72 -13.70 5.88
CA GLU A 462 -21.89 -14.62 7.02
C GLU A 462 -23.34 -15.15 7.09
N GLY A 463 -23.45 -16.44 7.40
CA GLY A 463 -24.69 -17.24 7.29
C GLY A 463 -25.93 -16.56 7.86
N GLY A 464 -26.96 -16.44 7.00
CA GLY A 464 -28.28 -15.90 7.34
C GLY A 464 -28.49 -14.42 7.03
N SER A 465 -27.45 -13.68 6.60
CA SER A 465 -27.56 -12.28 6.19
C SER A 465 -27.12 -12.07 4.74
N SER A 466 -27.77 -11.13 4.05
CA SER A 466 -27.36 -10.62 2.72
C SER A 466 -26.45 -9.39 2.83
N ALA A 467 -25.81 -9.17 3.98
CA ALA A 467 -24.87 -8.09 4.21
C ALA A 467 -23.44 -8.63 4.28
N GLY A 468 -22.59 -8.24 3.32
CA GLY A 468 -21.17 -8.55 3.35
C GLY A 468 -20.47 -7.72 4.42
N ASN A 469 -19.46 -8.27 5.09
CA ASN A 469 -18.58 -7.52 5.99
C ASN A 469 -17.20 -7.31 5.34
N PHE A 470 -16.40 -6.39 5.89
CA PHE A 470 -15.02 -6.23 5.43
C PHE A 470 -14.27 -7.54 5.64
N ALA A 471 -13.72 -8.10 4.56
CA ALA A 471 -12.91 -9.30 4.61
C ALA A 471 -11.50 -8.99 4.14
N VAL A 472 -10.51 -9.36 4.96
CA VAL A 472 -9.10 -9.38 4.58
C VAL A 472 -8.63 -10.82 4.63
N THR A 473 -8.19 -11.34 3.49
CA THR A 473 -7.73 -12.73 3.35
C THR A 473 -6.27 -12.76 2.96
N ARG A 474 -5.49 -13.66 3.54
CA ARG A 474 -4.09 -13.86 3.16
C ARG A 474 -3.86 -15.22 2.53
N LEU A 475 -3.13 -15.21 1.41
CA LEU A 475 -2.61 -16.40 0.75
C LEU A 475 -1.09 -16.48 0.93
N THR A 476 -0.60 -17.69 1.04
CA THR A 476 0.82 -18.03 0.91
C THR A 476 1.35 -17.67 -0.48
N ALA A 477 2.68 -17.63 -0.63
CA ALA A 477 3.32 -17.39 -1.93
C ALA A 477 3.02 -18.49 -2.97
N SER A 478 2.51 -19.66 -2.57
CA SER A 478 2.03 -20.70 -3.50
C SER A 478 0.53 -20.62 -3.78
N GLY A 479 -0.18 -19.65 -3.22
CA GLY A 479 -1.61 -19.43 -3.47
C GLY A 479 -2.57 -20.16 -2.53
N GLN A 480 -2.07 -20.94 -1.56
CA GLN A 480 -2.93 -21.55 -0.54
C GLN A 480 -3.31 -20.55 0.55
N LEU A 481 -4.48 -20.70 1.17
CA LEU A 481 -4.87 -19.91 2.35
C LEU A 481 -3.81 -20.01 3.46
N ASP A 482 -3.42 -18.86 4.00
CA ASP A 482 -2.43 -18.79 5.08
C ASP A 482 -3.13 -18.87 6.45
N ALA A 483 -3.25 -20.08 6.98
CA ALA A 483 -3.91 -20.33 8.27
C ALA A 483 -3.30 -19.59 9.48
N SER A 484 -2.12 -18.97 9.34
CA SER A 484 -1.53 -18.12 10.38
C SER A 484 -2.10 -16.70 10.44
N PHE A 485 -3.00 -16.34 9.52
CA PHE A 485 -3.64 -15.01 9.44
C PHE A 485 -5.11 -15.07 9.85
N GLY A 486 -5.52 -14.25 10.81
CA GLY A 486 -6.93 -14.19 11.22
C GLY A 486 -7.46 -15.56 11.65
N GLN A 487 -8.71 -15.84 11.28
CA GLN A 487 -9.33 -17.15 11.47
C GLN A 487 -9.18 -17.98 10.19
N GLY A 488 -8.21 -18.90 10.17
CA GLY A 488 -8.02 -19.83 9.06
C GLY A 488 -7.58 -19.20 7.73
N GLY A 489 -7.04 -17.97 7.76
CA GLY A 489 -6.59 -17.23 6.57
C GLY A 489 -7.35 -15.93 6.33
N THR A 490 -8.46 -15.70 7.04
CA THR A 490 -9.33 -14.55 6.82
C THR A 490 -9.68 -13.85 8.13
N THR A 491 -9.72 -12.53 8.10
CA THR A 491 -10.33 -11.70 9.13
C THR A 491 -11.54 -10.99 8.55
N VAL A 492 -12.70 -11.19 9.18
CA VAL A 492 -13.92 -10.45 8.90
C VAL A 492 -14.11 -9.39 9.98
N THR A 493 -14.41 -8.15 9.58
CA THR A 493 -14.61 -7.02 10.49
C THR A 493 -15.89 -6.28 10.14
N SER A 494 -16.79 -6.15 11.11
CA SER A 494 -17.97 -5.30 10.98
C SER A 494 -17.59 -3.85 11.29
N VAL A 495 -17.95 -2.93 10.39
CA VAL A 495 -17.59 -1.52 10.48
C VAL A 495 -18.83 -0.67 10.79
N ALA A 496 -19.99 -1.04 10.24
CA ALA A 496 -21.29 -0.49 10.60
C ALA A 496 -21.97 -1.34 11.69
N PRO A 497 -22.72 -0.72 12.62
CA PRO A 497 -23.57 -1.47 13.54
C PRO A 497 -24.79 -2.08 12.80
N GLY A 498 -25.06 -3.37 13.05
CA GLY A 498 -26.20 -4.09 12.48
C GLY A 498 -25.87 -4.95 11.25
N SER A 499 -26.89 -5.37 10.50
CA SER A 499 -26.78 -6.27 9.36
C SER A 499 -26.74 -5.52 8.01
N LYS A 500 -25.90 -4.49 7.89
CA LYS A 500 -25.74 -3.71 6.64
C LYS A 500 -24.45 -4.08 5.94
N ALA A 501 -24.46 -4.06 4.60
CA ALA A 501 -23.31 -4.49 3.81
C ALA A 501 -22.18 -3.45 3.89
N ASP A 502 -21.05 -3.84 4.46
CA ASP A 502 -19.79 -3.11 4.49
C ASP A 502 -18.87 -3.70 3.40
N GLU A 503 -18.57 -2.92 2.37
CA GLU A 503 -17.79 -3.38 1.21
C GLU A 503 -16.37 -2.80 1.21
N VAL A 504 -15.34 -3.66 1.25
CA VAL A 504 -13.95 -3.23 0.97
C VAL A 504 -13.82 -2.96 -0.52
N ARG A 505 -13.23 -1.82 -0.86
CA ARG A 505 -13.01 -1.34 -2.23
C ARG A 505 -11.54 -1.36 -2.63
N ALA A 506 -10.62 -1.19 -1.66
CA ALA A 506 -9.19 -1.32 -1.91
C ALA A 506 -8.43 -1.79 -0.66
N VAL A 507 -7.28 -2.42 -0.88
CA VAL A 507 -6.34 -2.84 0.15
C VAL A 507 -4.94 -2.37 -0.21
N VAL A 508 -4.18 -1.88 0.78
CA VAL A 508 -2.78 -1.49 0.60
C VAL A 508 -1.92 -2.03 1.74
N LEU A 509 -0.62 -2.15 1.47
CA LEU A 509 0.39 -2.39 2.51
C LEU A 509 0.97 -1.05 2.94
N GLN A 510 0.74 -0.68 4.20
CA GLN A 510 1.23 0.56 4.79
C GLN A 510 2.60 0.33 5.43
N PRO A 511 3.67 1.00 4.98
CA PRO A 511 4.96 0.94 5.66
C PRO A 511 4.90 1.66 7.00
N ASP A 512 5.47 1.02 8.01
CA ASP A 512 5.70 1.63 9.31
C ASP A 512 7.17 1.44 9.69
N GLU A 513 7.97 2.48 9.46
CA GLU A 513 9.40 2.47 9.74
C GLU A 513 9.73 2.27 11.22
N ARG A 514 8.73 2.34 12.11
CA ARG A 514 8.90 2.14 13.55
C ARG A 514 8.80 0.65 13.94
N ILE A 515 8.46 -0.23 13.00
CA ILE A 515 8.39 -1.69 13.20
C ILE A 515 9.03 -2.45 12.01
N PRO A 516 9.33 -3.75 12.12
CA PRO A 516 9.97 -4.50 11.04
C PRO A 516 8.98 -5.07 9.99
N ALA A 517 7.76 -4.53 9.88
CA ALA A 517 6.73 -5.07 9.00
C ALA A 517 5.81 -3.98 8.42
N THR A 518 5.10 -4.29 7.33
CA THR A 518 4.02 -3.44 6.79
C THR A 518 2.70 -3.77 7.47
N ARG A 519 1.81 -2.79 7.64
CA ARG A 519 0.42 -3.03 8.05
C ARG A 519 -0.44 -3.32 6.83
N VAL A 520 -1.54 -4.04 7.02
CA VAL A 520 -2.59 -4.13 6.01
C VAL A 520 -3.61 -3.06 6.32
N VAL A 521 -3.96 -2.22 5.35
CA VAL A 521 -5.06 -1.27 5.48
C VAL A 521 -6.08 -1.57 4.40
N ALA A 522 -7.34 -1.73 4.79
CA ALA A 522 -8.47 -1.86 3.88
C ALA A 522 -9.35 -0.61 3.98
N VAL A 523 -9.88 -0.16 2.85
CA VAL A 523 -10.85 0.94 2.79
C VAL A 523 -12.14 0.45 2.16
N GLY A 524 -13.26 0.97 2.64
CA GLY A 524 -14.58 0.63 2.16
C GLY A 524 -15.65 1.60 2.65
N VAL A 525 -16.90 1.27 2.38
CA VAL A 525 -18.06 2.04 2.86
C VAL A 525 -18.46 1.52 4.23
N ARG A 526 -18.69 2.43 5.18
CA ARG A 526 -19.50 2.15 6.35
C ARG A 526 -20.95 2.43 5.98
N ASN A 527 -21.77 1.40 5.89
CA ASN A 527 -23.14 1.53 5.44
C ASN A 527 -24.06 1.72 6.65
N ASP A 528 -24.21 2.96 7.14
CA ASP A 528 -25.21 3.29 8.16
C ASP A 528 -26.41 4.05 7.57
N SER A 529 -27.03 5.00 8.27
CA SER A 529 -28.07 5.85 7.67
C SER A 529 -27.51 6.81 6.62
N ASN A 530 -26.19 7.01 6.63
CA ASN A 530 -25.42 7.72 5.62
C ASN A 530 -24.18 6.90 5.27
N GLN A 531 -23.84 6.75 3.99
CA GLN A 531 -22.61 6.05 3.61
C GLN A 531 -21.41 6.94 3.91
N ASP A 532 -20.43 6.44 4.66
CA ASP A 532 -19.20 7.18 4.99
C ASP A 532 -17.95 6.40 4.57
N PHE A 533 -16.84 7.12 4.32
CA PHE A 533 -15.54 6.49 4.14
C PHE A 533 -15.13 5.78 5.44
N ALA A 534 -14.70 4.52 5.33
CA ALA A 534 -14.17 3.77 6.45
C ALA A 534 -12.88 3.02 6.13
N LEU A 535 -11.92 3.11 7.03
CA LEU A 535 -10.64 2.41 6.95
C LEU A 535 -10.48 1.49 8.15
N THR A 536 -9.93 0.30 7.91
CA THR A 536 -9.53 -0.66 8.95
C THR A 536 -8.06 -1.03 8.76
N ARG A 537 -7.32 -1.18 9.87
CA ARG A 537 -5.90 -1.57 9.84
C ARG A 537 -5.68 -2.87 10.59
N TYR A 538 -4.90 -3.78 10.03
CA TYR A 538 -4.61 -5.10 10.58
C TYR A 538 -3.11 -5.32 10.73
N TRP A 539 -2.76 -6.15 11.71
CA TRP A 539 -1.40 -6.65 11.88
C TRP A 539 -1.05 -7.61 10.74
N PRO A 540 0.16 -7.50 10.16
CA PRO A 540 0.61 -8.39 9.12
C PRO A 540 0.85 -9.80 9.64
#